data_AF-B9M4I4-F1
#
_entry.id   AF-B9M4I4-F1
#
_cell.length_a   1.000
_cell.length_b   1.000
_cell.length_c   1.000
_cell.angle_alpha   90.00
_cell.angle_beta   90.00
_cell.angle_gamma   90.00
#
_symmetry.space_group_name_H-M   'P 1'
#
loop_
_entity.id
_entity.type
_entity.pdbx_description
1 polymer ?
#
loop_
_entity_poly.entity_id
_entity_poly.type
_entity_poly.pdbx_seq_one_letter_code
_entity_poly.pdbx_strand_id
1 'polypeptide(L)' 'METARINEVLAQQIAVVRGQADRLDNRDVPRLRIEVAEMEKSVGRLKELVDALP' A
#
# COMPACT_ATOMS: atom_id res chain seq x y z
N MET A 1 5.59 1.50 23.19
CA MET A 1 4.23 1.88 22.72
C MET A 1 4.24 2.38 21.29
N GLU A 2 5.22 3.18 20.89
CA GLU A 2 5.35 3.71 19.52
C GLU A 2 5.45 2.62 18.45
N THR A 3 6.24 1.58 18.68
CA THR A 3 6.43 0.44 17.77
C THR A 3 5.14 -0.34 17.51
N ALA A 4 4.28 -0.49 18.53
CA ALA A 4 3.00 -1.19 18.38
C ALA A 4 2.02 -0.40 17.49
N ARG A 5 2.01 0.93 17.63
CA ARG A 5 1.20 1.83 16.80
C ARG A 5 1.70 1.86 15.35
N ILE A 6 3.01 1.86 15.14
CA ILE A 6 3.60 1.80 13.80
C ILE A 6 3.29 0.45 13.12
N ASN A 7 3.39 -0.66 13.86
CA ASN A 7 3.01 -1.98 13.35
C ASN A 7 1.54 -2.05 12.93
N GLU A 8 0.64 -1.39 13.66
CA GLU A 8 -0.78 -1.35 13.32
C GLU A 8 -1.04 -0.55 12.03
N VAL A 9 -0.37 0.59 11.86
CA VAL A 9 -0.46 1.41 10.63
C VAL A 9 0.14 0.65 9.44
N LEU A 10 1.26 -0.04 9.62
CA LEU A 10 1.87 -0.90 8.59
C LEU A 10 0.92 -2.02 8.17
N ALA A 11 0.29 -2.71 9.13
CA ALA A 11 -0.67 -3.78 8.83
C ALA A 11 -1.86 -3.27 8.01
N GLN A 12 -2.39 -2.09 8.34
CA GLN A 12 -3.49 -1.46 7.59
C GLN A 12 -3.08 -1.13 6.15
N GLN A 13 -1.89 -0.55 5.96
CA GLN A 13 -1.42 -0.21 4.61
C GLN A 13 -1.08 -1.45 3.77
N ILE A 14 -0.56 -2.52 4.37
CA ILE A 14 -0.35 -3.80 3.69
C ILE A 14 -1.69 -4.38 3.20
N ALA A 15 -2.75 -4.27 4.01
CA ALA A 15 -4.07 -4.74 3.61
C ALA A 15 -4.63 -3.95 2.41
N VAL A 16 -4.40 -2.63 2.36
CA VAL A 16 -4.78 -1.78 1.22
C VAL A 16 -4.06 -2.21 -0.05
N VAL A 17 -2.74 -2.39 0.00
CA VAL A 17 -1.94 -2.81 -1.16
C VAL A 17 -2.37 -4.19 -1.67
N ARG A 18 -2.65 -5.14 -0.78
CA ARG A 18 -3.18 -6.46 -1.16
C ARG A 18 -4.53 -6.37 -1.84
N GLY A 19 -5.45 -5.59 -1.30
CA GLY A 19 -6.77 -5.38 -1.92
C GLY A 19 -6.71 -4.68 -3.28
N GLN A 20 -5.69 -3.85 -3.53
CA GLN A 20 -5.42 -3.27 -4.84
C GLN A 20 -4.86 -4.33 -5.80
N ALA A 21 -3.93 -5.17 -5.33
CA ALA A 21 -3.34 -6.23 -6.14
C ALA A 21 -4.37 -7.28 -6.58
N ASP A 22 -5.32 -7.63 -5.70
CA ASP A 22 -6.40 -8.56 -6.01
C ASP A 22 -7.38 -8.02 -7.07
N ARG A 23 -7.40 -6.70 -7.31
CA ARG A 23 -8.28 -6.05 -8.29
C ARG A 23 -7.64 -5.89 -9.68
N LEU A 24 -6.33 -6.10 -9.80
CA LEU A 24 -5.59 -6.01 -11.05
C LEU A 24 -6.03 -7.15 -12.00
N ASP A 25 -7.11 -6.91 -12.76
CA ASP A 25 -7.53 -7.74 -13.90
C ASP A 25 -6.93 -7.18 -15.19
N ASN A 26 -6.14 -8.01 -15.87
CA ASN A 26 -5.43 -7.76 -17.14
C ASN A 26 -6.32 -7.54 -18.36
N ARG A 27 -7.64 -7.46 -18.18
CA ARG A 27 -8.63 -7.18 -19.22
C ARG A 27 -8.96 -5.70 -19.43
N ASP A 28 -8.61 -4.81 -18.49
CA ASP A 28 -8.88 -3.37 -18.59
C ASP A 28 -7.62 -2.55 -18.28
N VAL A 29 -6.83 -2.26 -19.32
CA VAL A 29 -5.54 -1.55 -19.23
C VAL A 29 -5.68 -0.12 -18.66
N PRO A 30 -6.67 0.70 -19.05
CA PRO A 30 -6.93 1.99 -18.40
C PRO A 30 -7.16 1.88 -16.89
N ARG A 31 -7.97 0.90 -16.46
CA ARG A 31 -8.24 0.66 -15.04
C ARG A 31 -6.99 0.18 -14.29
N LEU A 32 -6.21 -0.71 -14.91
CA LEU A 32 -4.93 -1.19 -14.40
C LEU A 32 -3.94 -0.04 -14.13
N ARG A 33 -3.87 0.96 -15.02
CA ARG A 33 -3.01 2.13 -14.80
C ARG A 33 -3.42 2.94 -13.57
N ILE A 34 -4.72 3.07 -13.31
CA ILE A 34 -5.24 3.76 -12.12
C ILE A 34 -4.88 2.96 -10.87
N GLU A 35 -5.16 1.65 -10.88
CA GLU A 35 -4.89 0.77 -9.74
C GLU A 35 -3.38 0.68 -9.41
N VAL A 36 -2.51 0.62 -10.41
CA VAL A 36 -1.05 0.69 -10.23
C VAL A 36 -0.62 2.03 -9.63
N ALA A 37 -1.14 3.16 -10.11
CA ALA A 37 -0.78 4.48 -9.57
C ALA A 37 -1.24 4.67 -8.11
N GLU A 38 -2.38 4.08 -7.73
CA GLU A 38 -2.82 4.06 -6.32
C GLU A 38 -1.95 3.14 -5.45
N MET A 39 -1.47 2.03 -6.01
CA MET A 39 -0.57 1.11 -5.34
C MET A 39 0.79 1.76 -5.09
N GLU A 40 1.36 2.45 -6.07
CA GLU A 40 2.62 3.19 -5.93
C GLU A 40 2.56 4.24 -4.82
N LYS A 41 1.44 4.98 -4.71
CA LYS A 41 1.23 5.93 -3.60
C LYS A 41 1.18 5.23 -2.24
N SER A 42 0.50 4.09 -2.16
CA SER A 42 0.35 3.32 -0.92
C SER A 42 1.69 2.73 -0.47
N VAL A 43 2.48 2.22 -1.41
CA VAL A 43 3.85 1.73 -1.19
C VAL A 43 4.78 2.88 -0.80
N GLY A 44 4.66 4.06 -1.40
CA GLY A 44 5.43 5.25 -1.02
C GLY A 44 5.21 5.63 0.44
N ARG A 45 3.96 5.67 0.90
CA ARG A 45 3.62 5.93 2.31
C ARG A 45 4.12 4.85 3.26
N LEU A 46 4.05 3.57 2.85
CA LEU A 46 4.64 2.47 3.61
C LEU A 46 6.14 2.65 3.78
N LYS A 47 6.83 3.05 2.71
CA LYS A 47 8.27 3.30 2.75
C LYS A 47 8.63 4.44 3.69
N GLU A 48 7.90 5.56 3.64
CA GLU A 48 8.09 6.68 4.58
C GLU A 48 7.89 6.26 6.04
N LEU A 49 6.89 5.42 6.32
CA LEU A 49 6.64 4.90 7.66
C LEU A 49 7.75 3.95 8.14
N VAL A 50 8.29 3.12 7.25
CA VAL A 50 9.41 2.23 7.57
C VAL A 50 10.70 3.02 7.78
N ASP A 51 10.99 4.00 6.93
CA ASP A 51 12.18 4.85 7.03
C ASP A 51 12.16 5.73 8.30
N ALA A 52 10.97 5.99 8.86
CA ALA A 52 10.77 6.71 10.11
C ALA A 52 10.88 5.83 11.38
N LEU A 53 11.06 4.51 11.24
CA LEU A 53 11.31 3.62 12.37
C LEU A 53 12.75 3.80 12.90
N PRO A 54 12.97 3.84 14.22
CA PRO A 54 14.29 3.95 14.84
C PRO A 54 15.13 2.68 14.72
#